data_AF-A0ABD0NNN3-F1
#
_entry.id   AF-A0ABD0NNN3-F1
#
_cell.length_a   1.000
_cell.length_b   1.000
_cell.length_c   1.000
_cell.angle_alpha   90.00
_cell.angle_beta   90.00
_cell.angle_gamma   90.00
#
_symmetry.space_group_name_H-M   'P 1'
#
loop_
_entity.id
_entity.type
_entity.pdbx_description
1 polymer ?
#
loop_
_entity_poly.entity_id
_entity_poly.type
_entity_poly.pdbx_seq_one_letter_code
_entity_poly.pdbx_strand_id
1 'polypeptide(L)' 'TYHLLIIRNENNAPEYLPLSENFWKDLSALPSTYDPSAYRFFIQRYGTHYMEEGSLGGQYRALLELDASYMKEM' A
#
# COMPACT_ATOMS: atom_id res chain seq x y z
N THR A 1 3.63 -12.42 17.21
CA THR A 1 3.78 -12.25 15.74
C THR A 1 5.25 -12.18 15.41
N TYR A 2 5.75 -13.07 14.55
CA TYR A 2 7.14 -13.01 14.10
C TYR A 2 7.24 -12.14 12.85
N HIS A 3 8.13 -11.15 12.88
CA HIS A 3 8.42 -10.25 11.76
C HIS A 3 9.81 -10.60 11.21
N LEU A 4 9.87 -10.98 9.93
CA LEU A 4 11.11 -11.17 9.20
C LEU A 4 11.48 -9.84 8.55
N LEU A 5 12.30 -9.02 9.21
CA LEU A 5 12.75 -7.75 8.64
C LEU A 5 13.90 -7.99 7.66
N ILE A 6 13.77 -7.50 6.43
CA ILE A 6 14.76 -7.71 5.36
C ILE A 6 15.41 -6.38 4.97
N ILE A 7 14.60 -5.33 4.77
CA ILE A 7 15.07 -4.01 4.35
C ILE A 7 14.41 -2.94 5.22
N ARG A 8 15.15 -1.90 5.58
CA ARG A 8 14.61 -0.67 6.16
C ARG A 8 14.73 0.44 5.12
N ASN A 9 13.64 1.16 4.88
CA ASN A 9 13.56 2.29 3.97
C ASN A 9 13.32 3.56 4.80
N GLU A 10 14.18 4.55 4.62
CA GLU A 10 14.01 5.91 5.11
C GLU A 10 14.15 6.84 3.90
N ASN A 11 13.03 7.34 3.37
CA ASN A 11 13.05 8.33 2.32
C ASN A 11 13.29 9.70 2.96
N ASN A 12 14.57 10.02 3.19
CA ASN A 12 15.02 11.37 3.52
C ASN A 12 14.81 12.25 2.30
N ALA A 13 13.57 12.64 2.03
CA ALA A 13 13.17 13.28 0.79
C ALA A 13 14.01 14.55 0.60
N PRO A 14 14.84 14.64 -0.46
CA PRO A 14 15.32 15.93 -0.90
C PRO A 14 14.13 16.78 -1.36
N GLU A 15 14.35 18.08 -1.60
CA GLU A 15 13.31 19.04 -2.03
C GLU A 15 12.47 18.55 -3.23
N TYR A 16 12.97 17.57 -4.01
CA TYR A 16 12.27 16.93 -5.13
C TYR A 16 12.37 15.39 -5.11
N LEU A 17 11.21 14.73 -5.08
CA LEU A 17 11.10 13.28 -5.28
C LEU A 17 10.93 12.95 -6.77
N PRO A 18 11.78 12.08 -7.36
CA PRO A 18 11.59 11.65 -8.74
C PRO A 18 10.30 10.83 -8.86
N LEU A 19 9.40 11.28 -9.73
CA LEU A 19 8.14 10.60 -10.00
C LEU A 19 8.33 9.54 -11.09
N SER A 20 7.60 8.43 -10.98
CA SER A 20 7.54 7.46 -12.07
C SER A 20 6.90 8.10 -13.31
N GLU A 21 7.35 7.70 -14.51
CA GLU A 21 6.86 8.23 -15.78
C GLU A 21 5.33 8.14 -15.91
N ASN A 22 4.76 6.99 -15.56
CA ASN A 22 3.31 6.76 -15.62
C ASN A 22 2.55 7.69 -14.68
N PHE A 23 3.03 7.86 -13.45
CA PHE A 23 2.41 8.76 -12.47
C PHE A 23 2.45 10.21 -12.97
N TRP A 24 3.61 10.66 -13.44
CA TRP A 24 3.77 12.01 -13.98
C TRP A 24 2.84 12.29 -15.17
N LYS A 25 2.77 11.33 -16.11
CA LYS A 25 1.91 11.44 -17.29
C LYS A 25 0.44 11.53 -16.92
N ASP A 26 -0.03 10.65 -16.04
CA ASP A 26 -1.44 10.63 -15.61
C ASP A 26 -1.78 11.87 -14.77
N LEU A 27 -0.85 12.34 -13.92
CA LEU A 27 -1.02 13.55 -13.12
C LEU A 27 -1.13 14.79 -14.01
N SER A 28 -0.27 14.88 -15.03
CA SER A 28 -0.27 15.97 -15.99
C SER A 28 -1.50 15.98 -16.91
N ALA A 29 -2.19 14.85 -17.04
CA ALA A 29 -3.39 14.69 -17.85
C ALA A 29 -4.69 15.04 -17.08
N LEU A 30 -4.63 15.29 -15.77
CA LEU A 30 -5.80 15.70 -15.00
C LEU A 30 -6.32 17.06 -15.50
N PRO A 31 -7.66 17.24 -15.55
CA PRO A 31 -8.24 18.50 -15.99
C PRO A 31 -7.87 19.64 -15.03
N SER A 32 -7.64 20.82 -15.58
CA SER A 32 -7.33 22.03 -14.81
C SER A 32 -8.51 22.53 -13.98
N THR A 33 -9.73 22.20 -14.40
CA THR A 33 -10.95 22.37 -13.60
C THR A 33 -11.28 21.09 -12.86
N TYR A 34 -11.89 21.23 -11.68
CA TYR A 34 -12.21 20.09 -10.84
C TYR A 34 -13.24 19.17 -11.50
N ASP A 35 -12.78 17.97 -11.90
CA ASP A 35 -13.61 16.85 -12.33
C ASP A 35 -13.53 15.72 -11.29
N PRO A 36 -14.59 15.49 -10.49
CA PRO A 36 -14.60 14.44 -9.47
C PRO A 36 -14.29 13.04 -10.01
N SER A 37 -14.69 12.75 -11.24
CA SER A 37 -14.52 11.41 -11.82
C SER A 37 -13.06 11.14 -12.16
N ALA A 38 -12.38 12.07 -12.84
CA ALA A 38 -10.97 11.97 -13.19
C ALA A 38 -10.08 11.83 -11.94
N TYR A 39 -10.32 12.66 -10.92
CA TYR A 39 -9.56 12.60 -9.67
C TYR A 39 -9.85 11.32 -8.88
N ARG A 40 -11.10 10.82 -8.87
CA ARG A 40 -11.44 9.54 -8.24
C ARG A 40 -10.71 8.39 -8.91
N PHE A 41 -10.66 8.34 -10.24
CA PHE A 41 -9.91 7.31 -10.95
C PHE A 41 -8.42 7.37 -10.66
N PHE A 42 -7.84 8.57 -10.61
CA PHE A 42 -6.43 8.76 -10.27
C PHE A 42 -6.09 8.21 -8.88
N ILE A 43 -6.88 8.56 -7.87
CA ILE A 43 -6.70 8.08 -6.48
C ILE A 43 -6.92 6.57 -6.38
N GLN A 44 -7.90 6.01 -7.09
CA GLN A 44 -8.12 4.56 -7.10
C GLN A 44 -6.94 3.80 -7.69
N ARG A 45 -6.27 4.38 -8.69
CA ARG A 45 -5.11 3.77 -9.35
C ARG A 45 -3.84 3.85 -8.51
N TYR A 46 -3.55 5.01 -7.92
CA TYR A 46 -2.27 5.28 -7.26
C TYR A 46 -2.33 5.24 -5.72
N GLY A 47 -3.53 5.17 -5.14
CA GLY A 47 -3.74 5.23 -3.71
C GLY A 47 -3.80 6.65 -3.17
N THR A 48 -3.72 6.75 -1.83
CA THR A 48 -3.88 8.01 -1.10
C THR A 48 -2.62 8.46 -0.36
N HIS A 49 -1.64 7.56 -0.20
CA HIS A 49 -0.42 7.78 0.56
C HIS A 49 0.78 7.18 -0.18
N TYR A 50 1.97 7.73 0.07
CA TYR A 50 3.25 7.12 -0.28
C TYR A 50 3.97 6.69 1.02
N MET A 51 4.95 5.80 0.90
CA MET A 51 5.77 5.40 2.05
C MET A 51 6.91 6.39 2.24
N GLU A 52 6.90 7.15 3.32
CA GLU A 52 8.02 8.01 3.72
C GLU A 52 9.12 7.18 4.39
N GLU A 53 8.74 6.32 5.33
CA GLU A 53 9.63 5.37 5.97
C GLU A 53 8.92 4.04 6.18
N GLY A 54 9.70 2.98 6.38
CA GLY A 54 9.14 1.68 6.70
C GLY A 54 10.16 0.56 6.69
N SER A 55 9.68 -0.64 6.96
CA SER A 55 10.47 -1.86 6.78
C SER A 55 9.75 -2.80 5.82
N LEU A 56 10.52 -3.43 4.95
CA LEU A 56 10.07 -4.47 4.06
C LEU A 56 10.54 -5.82 4.60
N GLY A 57 9.62 -6.77 4.61
CA GLY A 57 9.82 -8.04 5.27
C GLY A 57 8.64 -8.98 5.10
N GLY A 58 8.58 -10.00 5.95
CA GLY A 58 7.48 -10.95 6.02
C GLY A 58 6.82 -10.99 7.39
N GLN A 59 5.56 -11.37 7.44
CA GLN A 59 4.84 -11.65 8.68
C GLN A 59 4.23 -13.04 8.61
N TYR A 60 4.58 -13.90 9.57
CA TYR A 60 3.93 -15.21 9.71
C TYR A 60 2.80 -15.12 10.73
N ARG A 61 1.58 -15.49 10.30
CA ARG A 61 0.38 -15.57 11.14
C ARG A 61 -0.31 -16.90 10.93
N ALA A 62 -0.67 -17.57 12.01
CA ALA A 62 -1.52 -18.75 12.01
C ALA A 62 -2.73 -18.47 12.89
N LEU A 63 -3.92 -18.84 12.41
CA LEU A 63 -5.18 -18.77 13.15
C LEU A 63 -5.80 -20.16 13.12
N LEU A 64 -6.05 -20.73 14.30
CA LEU A 64 -6.72 -22.01 14.45
C LEU A 64 -8.07 -21.76 15.12
N GLU A 65 -9.13 -22.15 14.44
CA GLU A 65 -10.49 -22.17 14.99
C GLU A 65 -10.92 -23.64 15.11
N LEU A 66 -11.29 -24.04 16.32
CA LEU A 66 -11.71 -25.41 16.63
C LEU A 66 -13.16 -25.39 17.10
N ASP A 67 -14.01 -26.13 16.40
CA ASP A 67 -15.37 -26.41 16.83
C ASP A 67 -15.37 -27.65 17.73
N ALA A 68 -15.66 -27.44 19.01
CA ALA A 68 -15.73 -28.50 20.01
C ALA A 68 -16.83 -29.54 19.73
N SER A 69 -17.87 -29.19 18.97
CA SER A 69 -18.93 -30.11 18.54
C SER A 69 -18.38 -31.14 17.55
N TYR A 70 -17.68 -30.65 16.52
CA TYR A 70 -17.11 -31.47 15.46
C TYR A 70 -15.92 -32.32 15.96
N MET A 71 -15.13 -31.78 16.90
CA MET A 71 -14.02 -32.52 17.51
C MET A 71 -14.45 -33.65 18.45
N LYS A 72 -15.71 -33.68 18.90
CA LYS A 72 -16.26 -34.76 19.73
C LYS A 72 -16.86 -35.92 18.92
N GLU A 73 -17.16 -35.70 17.64
CA GLU A 73 -17.69 -36.73 16.73
C GLU A 73 -16.59 -37.51 15.98
N MET A 74 -15.34 -37.04 16.02
CA MET A 74 -14.14 -37.80 15.59
C MET A 74 -13.64 -38.74 16.69
#